data_AF-A0A411YLC1-F1
#
_entry.id   AF-A0A411YLC1-F1
#
_cell.length_a   1.000
_cell.length_b   1.000
_cell.length_c   1.000
_cell.angle_alpha   90.00
_cell.angle_beta   90.00
_cell.angle_gamma   90.00
#
_symmetry.space_group_name_H-M   'P 1'
#
loop_
_entity.id
_entity.type
_entity.pdbx_description
1 polymer ?
#
loop_
_entity_poly.entity_id
_entity_poly.type
_entity_poly.pdbx_seq_one_letter_code
_entity_poly.pdbx_strand_id
1 'polypeptide(L)'
;MLSYLLFGWIGGLVMFLTQSHPEVKFHAAQSIITFGGLTVISILLTAIPFTWVISPFLSLLGFVLWILLSIKGYNLEHFKLPVIGDYAEQMSGYQQATA
;
A
#
# COMPACT_ATOMS: atom_id res chain seq x y z
N MET A 1 13.62 -6.95 -11.09
CA MET A 1 14.28 -6.25 -9.94
C MET A 1 13.23 -5.82 -8.91
N LEU A 2 12.22 -6.65 -8.70
CA LEU A 2 11.07 -6.45 -7.80
C LEU A 2 11.34 -6.95 -6.37
N SER A 3 12.58 -7.28 -6.00
CA SER A 3 12.90 -7.97 -4.74
C SER A 3 12.69 -7.12 -3.47
N TYR A 4 12.22 -5.89 -3.60
CA TYR A 4 11.83 -5.00 -2.50
C TYR A 4 10.33 -4.64 -2.49
N LEU A 5 9.51 -5.16 -3.42
CA LEU A 5 8.10 -4.78 -3.60
C LEU A 5 7.15 -5.19 -2.46
N LEU A 6 7.63 -5.81 -1.37
CA LEU A 6 6.76 -6.55 -0.45
C LEU A 6 6.96 -6.28 1.05
N PHE A 7 7.78 -5.31 1.45
CA PHE A 7 7.98 -4.98 2.88
C PHE A 7 6.99 -3.90 3.37
N GLY A 8 5.71 -4.08 3.08
CA GLY A 8 4.66 -3.14 3.46
C GLY A 8 4.97 -1.71 3.02
N TRP A 9 4.78 -0.76 3.93
CA TRP A 9 4.95 0.68 3.63
C TRP A 9 6.41 1.11 3.47
N ILE A 10 7.38 0.39 4.04
CA ILE A 10 8.82 0.72 3.92
C ILE A 10 9.32 0.45 2.50
N GLY A 11 8.95 -0.70 1.92
CA GLY A 11 9.25 -1.00 0.52
C GLY A 11 8.60 0.01 -0.43
N GLY A 12 7.37 0.43 -0.11
CA GLY A 12 6.69 1.53 -0.80
C GLY A 12 7.49 2.84 -0.76
N LEU A 13 8.00 3.26 0.42
CA LEU A 13 8.81 4.48 0.54
C LEU A 13 10.06 4.45 -0.34
N VAL A 14 10.81 3.35 -0.32
CA VAL A 14 12.02 3.20 -1.14
C VAL A 14 11.67 3.34 -2.62
N MET A 15 10.64 2.65 -3.10
CA MET A 15 10.23 2.72 -4.50
C MET A 15 9.70 4.11 -4.88
N PHE A 16 8.92 4.75 -4.00
CA PHE A 16 8.37 6.08 -4.23
C PHE A 16 9.47 7.14 -4.42
N LEU A 17 10.57 7.03 -3.66
CA LEU A 17 11.69 7.97 -3.71
C LEU A 17 12.72 7.65 -4.80
N THR A 18 12.83 6.39 -5.23
CA THR A 18 13.87 5.96 -6.18
C THR A 18 13.38 5.84 -7.61
N GLN A 19 12.08 5.63 -7.82
CA GLN A 19 11.52 5.34 -9.14
C GLN A 19 10.91 6.60 -9.77
N SER A 20 11.14 6.78 -11.07
CA SER A 20 10.57 7.87 -11.86
C SER A 20 9.32 7.48 -12.63
N HIS A 21 9.11 6.18 -12.88
CA HIS A 21 7.97 5.70 -13.68
C HIS A 21 6.63 5.95 -12.95
N PRO A 22 5.64 6.61 -13.58
CA PRO A 22 4.39 7.02 -12.93
C PRO A 22 3.64 5.87 -12.24
N GLU A 23 3.46 4.72 -12.92
CA GLU A 23 2.78 3.55 -12.32
C GLU A 23 3.53 2.99 -11.10
N VAL A 24 4.87 3.00 -11.15
CA VAL A 24 5.66 2.46 -10.04
C VAL A 24 5.55 3.40 -8.83
N LYS A 25 5.54 4.72 -9.05
CA LYS A 25 5.28 5.70 -7.99
C LYS A 25 3.85 5.60 -7.45
N PHE A 26 2.85 5.33 -8.30
CA PHE A 26 1.47 5.13 -7.89
C PHE A 26 1.32 3.90 -6.98
N HIS A 27 1.82 2.73 -7.43
CA HIS A 27 1.79 1.51 -6.62
C HIS A 27 2.61 1.66 -5.32
N ALA A 28 3.73 2.38 -5.37
CA ALA A 28 4.52 2.71 -4.19
C ALA A 28 3.73 3.57 -3.19
N ALA A 29 3.08 4.65 -3.65
CA ALA A 29 2.21 5.48 -2.83
C ALA A 29 1.04 4.68 -2.23
N GLN A 30 0.38 3.84 -3.05
CA GLN A 30 -0.71 2.99 -2.58
C GLN A 30 -0.24 2.00 -1.51
N SER A 31 0.95 1.42 -1.63
CA SER A 31 1.55 0.56 -0.61
C SER A 31 1.84 1.32 0.70
N ILE A 32 2.41 2.53 0.62
CA ILE A 32 2.68 3.39 1.79
C ILE A 32 1.40 3.66 2.56
N ILE A 33 0.35 4.12 1.87
CA ILE A 33 -0.91 4.49 2.50
C ILE A 33 -1.61 3.25 3.09
N THR A 34 -1.67 2.14 2.34
CA THR A 34 -2.34 0.91 2.77
C THR A 34 -1.68 0.33 4.02
N PHE A 35 -0.39 0.03 3.95
CA PHE A 35 0.31 -0.67 5.02
C PHE A 35 0.72 0.25 6.16
N GLY A 36 0.95 1.54 5.88
CA GLY A 36 1.18 2.55 6.90
C GLY A 36 -0.08 2.75 7.73
N GLY A 37 -1.25 2.89 7.08
CA GLY A 37 -2.55 2.96 7.72
C GLY A 37 -2.86 1.71 8.56
N LEU A 38 -2.66 0.51 7.99
CA LEU A 38 -2.83 -0.74 8.73
C LEU A 38 -1.91 -0.84 9.95
N THR A 39 -0.67 -0.36 9.85
CA THR A 39 0.27 -0.35 10.98
C THR A 39 -0.22 0.57 12.10
N VAL A 40 -0.66 1.79 11.76
CA VAL A 40 -1.21 2.75 12.73
C VAL A 40 -2.46 2.17 13.40
N ILE A 41 -3.39 1.60 12.64
CA ILE A 41 -4.58 0.94 13.18
C ILE A 41 -4.18 -0.20 14.12
N SER A 42 -3.22 -1.03 13.72
CA SER A 42 -2.74 -2.14 14.55
C SER A 42 -2.17 -1.66 15.88
N ILE A 43 -1.36 -0.59 15.86
CA ILE A 43 -0.80 0.03 17.08
C ILE A 43 -1.92 0.58 17.97
N LEU A 44 -2.89 1.30 17.42
CA LEU A 44 -4.02 1.84 18.18
C LEU A 44 -4.86 0.73 18.83
N LEU A 45 -5.04 -0.40 18.16
CA LEU A 45 -5.76 -1.55 18.70
C LEU A 45 -5.05 -2.22 19.88
N THR A 46 -3.72 -2.07 20.02
CA THR A 46 -3.00 -2.59 21.20
C THR A 46 -3.33 -1.84 22.48
N ALA A 47 -3.79 -0.59 22.38
CA ALA A 47 -4.19 0.21 23.54
C ALA A 47 -5.58 -0.17 24.08
N ILE A 48 -6.37 -0.94 23.31
CA ILE A 48 -7.71 -1.36 23.69
C ILE A 48 -7.65 -2.82 24.20
N PRO A 49 -8.08 -3.12 25.44
CA PRO A 49 -8.15 -4.49 25.92
C PRO A 49 -9.19 -5.31 25.12
N PHE A 50 -8.96 -6.62 24.98
CA PHE A 50 -9.81 -7.59 24.24
C PHE A 50 -9.80 -7.51 22.70
N THR A 51 -8.82 -6.85 22.07
CA THR A 51 -8.69 -6.79 20.60
C THR A 51 -8.13 -8.05 19.93
N TRP A 52 -7.78 -9.09 20.71
CA TRP A 52 -7.26 -10.37 20.22
C TRP A 52 -8.22 -11.10 19.27
N VAL A 53 -9.52 -10.82 19.36
CA VAL A 53 -10.55 -11.34 18.43
C VAL A 53 -10.46 -10.67 17.06
N ILE A 54 -10.09 -9.39 16.98
CA ILE A 54 -10.06 -8.58 15.75
C ILE A 54 -8.70 -8.72 15.04
N SER A 55 -7.62 -8.92 15.80
CA SER A 55 -6.25 -9.06 15.29
C SER A 55 -6.10 -10.06 14.13
N PRO A 56 -6.65 -11.30 14.17
CA PRO A 56 -6.49 -12.25 13.07
C PRO A 56 -7.19 -11.77 11.79
N PHE A 57 -8.36 -11.13 11.89
CA PHE A 57 -9.05 -10.58 10.71
C PHE A 57 -8.27 -9.43 10.07
N LEU A 58 -7.65 -8.57 10.89
CA LEU A 58 -6.81 -7.48 10.39
C LEU A 58 -5.55 -8.01 9.70
N SER A 59 -4.93 -9.05 10.27
CA SER A 59 -3.77 -9.70 9.64
C SER A 59 -4.14 -10.39 8.32
N LEU A 60 -5.31 -11.04 8.26
CA LEU A 60 -5.79 -11.70 7.05
C LEU A 60 -6.13 -10.67 5.96
N LEU A 61 -6.80 -9.58 6.33
CA LEU A 61 -7.08 -8.47 5.41
C LEU A 61 -5.77 -7.87 4.87
N GLY A 62 -4.80 -7.60 5.75
CA GLY A 62 -3.48 -7.11 5.36
C GLY A 62 -2.76 -8.07 4.42
N PHE A 63 -2.84 -9.37 4.67
CA PHE A 63 -2.24 -10.40 3.83
C PHE A 63 -2.91 -10.50 2.45
N VAL A 64 -4.24 -10.47 2.40
CA VAL A 64 -5.01 -10.48 1.13
C VAL A 64 -4.70 -9.23 0.31
N LEU A 65 -4.72 -8.04 0.93
CA LEU A 65 -4.37 -6.79 0.27
C LEU A 65 -2.93 -6.82 -0.23
N TRP A 66 -2.01 -7.38 0.54
CA TRP A 66 -0.63 -7.58 0.12
C TRP A 66 -0.53 -8.44 -1.13
N ILE A 67 -1.14 -9.62 -1.18
CA ILE A 67 -1.11 -10.46 -2.39
C ILE A 67 -1.71 -9.73 -3.59
N LEU A 68 -2.90 -9.14 -3.44
CA LEU A 68 -3.62 -8.48 -4.54
C LEU A 68 -2.82 -7.31 -5.12
N LEU A 69 -2.33 -6.42 -4.26
CA LEU A 69 -1.55 -5.26 -4.68
C LEU A 69 -0.21 -5.66 -5.31
N SER A 70 0.36 -6.77 -4.84
CA SER A 70 1.62 -7.29 -5.39
C SER A 70 1.47 -7.82 -6.80
N ILE A 71 0.43 -8.62 -7.05
CA ILE A 71 0.15 -9.16 -8.38
C ILE A 71 -0.18 -8.03 -9.35
N LYS A 72 -1.03 -7.08 -8.94
CA LYS A 72 -1.41 -5.93 -9.79
C LYS A 72 -0.23 -5.00 -10.08
N GLY A 73 0.57 -4.70 -9.05
CA GLY A 73 1.79 -3.91 -9.21
C GLY A 73 2.87 -4.62 -10.05
N TYR A 74 2.91 -5.96 -10.02
CA TYR A 74 3.79 -6.75 -10.89
C TYR A 74 3.42 -6.59 -12.36
N ASN A 75 2.12 -6.59 -12.68
CA ASN A 75 1.64 -6.42 -14.05
C ASN A 75 1.70 -4.97 -14.54
N LEU A 76 2.09 -4.00 -13.70
CA LEU A 76 1.94 -2.56 -13.95
C LEU A 76 0.51 -2.21 -14.38
N GLU A 77 -0.47 -2.98 -13.90
CA GLU A 77 -1.88 -2.69 -14.13
C GLU A 77 -2.30 -1.59 -13.19
N HIS A 78 -2.87 -0.51 -13.74
CA HIS A 78 -3.37 0.61 -12.97
C HIS A 78 -4.59 0.20 -12.12
N PHE A 79 -4.30 -0.42 -10.99
CA PHE A 79 -5.28 -0.94 -10.06
C PHE A 79 -5.36 -0.03 -8.84
N LYS A 80 -6.45 0.72 -8.79
CA LYS A 80 -6.74 1.64 -7.70
C LYS A 80 -7.66 1.02 -6.67
N LEU A 81 -7.29 1.16 -5.40
CA LEU A 81 -8.18 0.80 -4.30
C LEU A 81 -9.27 1.85 -4.14
N PRO A 82 -10.55 1.47 -3.91
CA PRO A 82 -11.67 2.40 -3.93
C PRO A 82 -11.62 3.48 -2.84
N VAL A 83 -10.92 3.23 -1.73
CA VAL A 83 -10.83 4.18 -0.59
C VAL A 83 -9.57 5.02 -0.63
N ILE A 84 -8.46 4.48 -1.12
CA ILE A 84 -7.12 5.08 -1.00
C ILE A 84 -6.41 5.29 -2.34
N GLY A 85 -7.00 4.82 -3.44
CA GLY A 85 -6.45 4.95 -4.79
C GLY A 85 -6.35 6.40 -5.24
N ASP A 86 -7.40 7.20 -5.04
CA ASP A 86 -7.39 8.61 -5.43
C ASP A 86 -6.33 9.42 -4.65
N TYR A 87 -6.14 9.11 -3.36
CA TYR A 87 -5.07 9.69 -2.56
C TYR A 87 -3.67 9.25 -3.03
N ALA A 88 -3.52 7.99 -3.45
CA ALA A 88 -2.26 7.49 -4.00
C ALA A 88 -1.92 8.11 -5.37
N GLU A 89 -2.91 8.37 -6.23
CA GLU A 89 -2.74 9.09 -7.49
C GLU A 89 -2.26 10.53 -7.25
N GLN A 90 -2.92 11.24 -6.32
CA GLN A 90 -2.53 12.60 -5.95
C GLN A 90 -1.11 12.64 -5.38
N MET A 91 -0.77 11.70 -4.48
CA MET A 91 0.55 11.62 -3.86
C MET A 91 1.67 11.29 -4.85
N SER A 92 1.41 10.45 -5.85
CA SER A 92 2.40 10.04 -6.85
C SER A 92 2.61 11.05 -7.97
N GLY A 93 1.67 11.99 -8.15
CA GLY A 93 1.61 12.90 -9.29
C GLY A 93 1.19 12.19 -10.58
N TYR A 94 0.55 11.02 -10.47
CA TYR A 94 0.17 10.19 -11.60
C TYR A 94 -0.72 10.95 -12.60
N GLN A 95 -1.73 11.67 -12.08
CA GLN A 95 -2.66 12.48 -12.88
C GLN A 95 -1.98 13.56 -13.74
N GLN A 96 -0.81 14.06 -13.34
CA GLN A 96 -0.05 15.06 -14.10
C GLN A 96 0.87 14.43 -15.15
N ALA A 97 1.24 13.17 -14.96
CA ALA A 97 2.13 12.43 -15.87
C ALA A 97 1.38 11.71 -17.00
N THR A 98 0.07 11.52 -16.87
CA THR A 98 -0.79 10.82 -17.85
C THR A 98 -1.85 11.71 -18.50
N ALA A 99 -1.85 13.01 -18.20
CA ALA A 99 -2.65 14.03 -18.88
C ALA A 99 -1.89 14.58 -20.10
#